data_AF-A0A7V5QGW1-F1
#
_entry.id   AF-A0A7V5QGW1-F1
#
_cell.length_a   1.000
_cell.length_b   1.000
_cell.length_c   1.000
_cell.angle_alpha   90.00
_cell.angle_beta   90.00
_cell.angle_gamma   90.00
#
_symmetry.space_group_name_H-M   'P 1'
#
loop_
_entity.id
_entity.type
_entity.pdbx_description
1 polymer ?
#
loop_
_entity_poly.entity_id
_entity_poly.type
_entity_poly.pdbx_seq_one_letter_code
_entity_poly.pdbx_strand_id
1 'polypeptide(L)' 'MTSSSIFLLLAIIIFAVYLWYVFAIVYHLIRFGVGAKPKTLAFVFLVGSFLFLFLSIFFYFQIDWAKILQLVFHK' A
#
# COMPACT_ATOMS: atom_id res chain seq x y z
N MET A 1 -8.11 -0.92 25.51
CA MET A 1 -7.23 -0.43 24.42
C MET A 1 -7.59 1.02 24.14
N THR A 2 -6.63 1.93 24.10
CA THR A 2 -6.88 3.33 23.73
C THR A 2 -7.14 3.41 22.22
N SER A 3 -7.89 4.42 21.75
CA SER A 3 -8.22 4.58 20.33
C SER A 3 -6.96 4.59 19.45
N SER A 4 -5.87 5.17 19.92
CA SER A 4 -4.57 5.19 19.23
C SER A 4 -3.98 3.79 19.01
N SER A 5 -4.14 2.87 19.96
CA SER A 5 -3.68 1.49 19.81
C SER A 5 -4.45 0.72 18.74
N ILE A 6 -5.74 1.01 18.57
CA ILE A 6 -6.59 0.38 17.55
C ILE A 6 -6.18 0.86 16.15
N PHE A 7 -5.96 2.16 15.97
CA PHE A 7 -5.49 2.70 14.68
C PHE A 7 -4.11 2.18 14.31
N LEU A 8 -3.19 2.08 15.27
CA LEU A 8 -1.87 1.52 15.04
C LEU A 8 -1.95 0.05 14.61
N LEU A 9 -2.77 -0.75 15.30
CA LEU A 9 -2.99 -2.16 14.94
C LEU A 9 -3.56 -2.29 13.53
N LEU A 10 -4.55 -1.47 13.18
CA LEU A 10 -5.14 -1.47 11.85
C LEU A 10 -4.12 -1.10 10.77
N ALA A 11 -3.28 -0.09 11.03
CA ALA A 11 -2.21 0.31 10.12
C ALA A 11 -1.19 -0.82 9.89
N ILE A 12 -0.80 -1.53 10.95
CA ILE A 12 0.11 -2.69 10.86
C ILE A 12 -0.50 -3.80 10.01
N ILE A 13 -1.79 -4.11 10.20
CA ILE A 13 -2.48 -5.15 9.42
C ILE A 13 -2.55 -4.76 7.94
N ILE A 14 -2.95 -3.53 7.63
CA ILE A 14 -3.02 -3.03 6.24
C ILE A 14 -1.63 -3.10 5.59
N PHE A 15 -0.59 -2.68 6.31
CA PHE A 15 0.78 -2.70 5.81
C PHE A 15 1.27 -4.13 5.55
N ALA A 16 0.98 -5.08 6.46
CA ALA A 16 1.32 -6.48 6.30
C ALA A 16 0.63 -7.11 5.08
N VAL A 17 -0.66 -6.83 4.88
CA VAL A 17 -1.42 -7.32 3.71
C VAL A 17 -0.84 -6.72 2.43
N TYR A 18 -0.56 -5.43 2.41
CA TYR A 18 0.06 -4.77 1.26
C TYR A 18 1.41 -5.40 0.89
N LEU A 19 2.31 -5.58 1.87
CA LEU A 19 3.61 -6.22 1.65
C LEU A 19 3.46 -7.66 1.15
N TRP A 20 2.49 -8.41 1.68
CA TRP A 20 2.20 -9.76 1.20
C TRP A 20 1.80 -9.77 -0.28
N TYR A 21 0.94 -8.85 -0.72
CA TYR A 21 0.56 -8.74 -2.12
C TYR A 21 1.74 -8.37 -3.02
N VAL A 22 2.55 -7.39 -2.63
CA VAL A 22 3.77 -7.00 -3.37
C VAL A 22 4.71 -8.20 -3.49
N PHE A 23 4.97 -8.91 -2.38
CA PHE A 23 5.78 -10.11 -2.36
C PHE A 23 5.21 -11.20 -3.28
N ALA A 24 3.92 -11.50 -3.19
CA ALA A 24 3.28 -12.54 -3.99
C ALA A 24 3.41 -12.24 -5.48
N ILE A 25 3.16 -11.01 -5.91
CA ILE A 25 3.24 -10.60 -7.32
C ILE A 25 4.69 -10.72 -7.81
N VAL A 26 5.65 -10.14 -7.09
CA VAL A 26 7.08 -10.19 -7.46
C VAL A 26 7.58 -11.63 -7.50
N TYR A 27 7.24 -12.44 -6.49
CA TYR A 27 7.61 -13.85 -6.42
C TYR A 27 7.06 -14.66 -7.59
N HIS A 28 5.79 -14.50 -7.94
CA HIS A 28 5.20 -15.23 -9.07
C HIS A 28 5.82 -14.82 -10.41
N LEU A 29 6.06 -13.53 -10.63
CA LEU A 29 6.68 -13.03 -11.85
C LEU A 29 8.11 -13.54 -12.03
N ILE A 30 8.90 -13.62 -10.95
CA ILE A 30 10.28 -14.11 -10.99
C ILE A 30 10.34 -15.63 -11.08
N ARG A 31 9.52 -16.35 -10.29
CA ARG A 31 9.57 -17.82 -10.20
C ARG A 31 9.01 -18.51 -11.43
N PHE A 32 7.88 -18.04 -11.94
CA PHE A 32 7.19 -18.69 -13.06
C PHE A 32 7.54 -18.05 -14.41
N GLY A 33 8.25 -16.93 -14.40
CA GLY A 33 8.74 -16.29 -15.61
C GLY A 33 9.99 -16.94 -16.16
N VAL A 34 9.90 -17.55 -17.36
CA VAL A 34 11.07 -18.02 -18.11
C VAL A 34 11.63 -16.88 -18.97
N GLY A 35 12.92 -16.59 -18.82
CA GLY A 35 13.62 -15.52 -19.56
C GLY A 35 13.78 -14.19 -18.80
N ALA A 36 14.29 -13.16 -19.47
CA ALA A 36 14.61 -11.88 -18.83
C ALA A 36 13.40 -10.94 -18.67
N LYS A 37 12.42 -11.01 -19.59
CA LYS A 37 11.26 -10.10 -19.62
C LYS A 37 10.42 -10.13 -18.33
N PRO A 38 10.10 -11.30 -17.72
CA PRO A 38 9.32 -11.34 -16.48
C PRO A 38 10.05 -10.73 -15.29
N LYS A 39 11.40 -10.83 -15.27
CA LYS A 39 12.23 -10.22 -14.22
C LYS A 39 12.24 -8.70 -14.32
N THR A 40 12.28 -8.15 -15.55
CA THR A 40 12.13 -6.71 -15.78
C THR A 40 10.75 -6.21 -15.33
N LEU A 41 9.68 -6.94 -15.64
CA LEU A 41 8.33 -6.61 -15.16
C LEU A 41 8.23 -6.66 -13.62
N ALA A 42 8.82 -7.67 -12.98
CA ALA A 42 8.88 -7.76 -11.52
C ALA A 42 9.62 -6.58 -10.89
N PHE A 43 10.72 -6.13 -11.50
CA PHE A 43 11.45 -4.95 -11.06
C PHE A 43 10.63 -3.66 -11.21
N VAL A 44 9.98 -3.47 -12.36
CA VAL A 44 9.07 -2.33 -12.60
C VAL A 44 7.94 -2.33 -11.58
N PHE A 45 7.36 -3.50 -11.28
CA PHE A 45 6.29 -3.63 -10.29
C PHE A 45 6.77 -3.29 -8.88
N LEU A 46 7.95 -3.76 -8.49
CA LEU A 46 8.56 -3.46 -7.18
C LEU A 46 8.84 -1.96 -7.02
N VAL A 47 9.46 -1.34 -8.02
CA VAL A 47 9.72 0.12 -8.00
C VAL A 47 8.40 0.90 -7.98
N GLY A 48 7.45 0.49 -8.81
CA GLY A 48 6.11 1.08 -8.85
C GLY A 48 5.38 0.98 -7.51
N SER A 49 5.47 -0.15 -6.82
CA SER A 49 4.83 -0.32 -5.51
C SER A 49 5.36 0.67 -4.48
N PHE A 50 6.70 0.85 -4.40
CA PHE A 50 7.28 1.86 -3.52
C PHE A 50 6.83 3.28 -3.89
N LEU A 51 6.80 3.62 -5.17
CA LEU A 51 6.32 4.93 -5.63
C LEU A 51 4.87 5.18 -5.22
N PHE A 52 3.98 4.20 -5.41
CA PHE A 52 2.59 4.29 -4.98
C PHE A 52 2.43 4.38 -3.46
N LEU A 53 3.27 3.66 -2.70
CA LEU A 53 3.29 3.76 -1.24
C LEU A 53 3.63 5.19 -0.79
N PHE A 54 4.70 5.77 -1.34
CA PHE A 54 5.11 7.15 -1.03
C PHE A 54 4.04 8.16 -1.42
N LEU A 55 3.45 8.05 -2.61
CA LEU A 55 2.36 8.91 -3.05
C LEU A 55 1.15 8.81 -2.12
N SER A 56 0.78 7.61 -1.69
CA SER A 56 -0.36 7.41 -0.79
C SER A 56 -0.13 8.08 0.57
N ILE A 57 1.08 7.94 1.13
CA ILE A 57 1.47 8.60 2.37
C ILE A 57 1.46 10.13 2.19
N PHE A 58 2.03 10.63 1.09
CA PHE A 58 2.05 12.06 0.78
C PHE A 58 0.64 12.65 0.68
N PHE A 59 -0.25 12.00 -0.06
CA PHE A 59 -1.64 12.44 -0.17
C PHE A 59 -2.37 12.36 1.17
N TYR A 60 -2.10 11.33 1.98
CA TYR A 60 -2.68 11.20 3.31
C TYR A 60 -2.39 12.43 4.19
N PHE A 61 -1.18 12.99 4.11
CA PHE A 61 -0.81 14.20 4.86
C PHE A 61 -1.35 15.51 4.26
N GLN A 62 -1.74 15.51 2.99
CA GLN A 62 -2.31 16.70 2.33
C GLN A 62 -3.83 16.84 2.52
N ILE A 63 -4.53 15.76 2.87
CA ILE A 63 -5.98 15.75 2.99
C ILE A 63 -6.41 16.33 4.35
N ASP A 64 -7.34 17.28 4.32
CA ASP A 64 -8.07 17.74 5.51
C ASP A 64 -9.16 16.70 5.87
N TRP A 65 -8.75 15.73 6.67
CA TRP A 65 -9.62 14.65 7.14
C TRP A 65 -10.81 15.17 7.96
N ALA A 66 -10.65 16.27 8.71
CA ALA A 66 -11.74 16.81 9.52
C ALA A 66 -12.87 17.33 8.62
N LYS A 67 -12.52 18.08 7.57
CA LYS A 67 -13.49 18.57 6.58
C LYS A 67 -14.18 17.44 5.83
N ILE A 68 -13.46 16.40 5.42
CA ILE A 68 -14.05 15.25 4.71
C ILE A 68 -14.99 14.47 5.63
N LEU A 69 -14.59 14.19 6.87
CA LEU A 69 -15.43 13.46 7.81
C LEU A 69 -16.72 14.23 8.12
N GLN A 70 -16.65 15.56 8.27
CA GLN A 70 -17.86 16.38 8.42
C GLN A 70 -18.80 16.25 7.22
N LEU A 71 -18.30 16.31 5.97
CA LEU A 71 -19.15 16.16 4.79
C LEU A 71 -19.81 14.77 4.66
N VAL A 72 -19.17 13.73 5.19
CA VAL A 72 -19.68 12.35 5.15
C VAL A 72 -20.69 12.06 6.25
N PHE A 73 -20.44 12.57 7.47
CA PHE A 73 -21.28 12.29 8.64
C PHE A 73 -22.39 13.31 8.90
N HIS A 74 -22.37 14.47 8.23
CA HIS A 74 -23.40 15.51 8.33
C HIS A 74 -24.37 15.55 7.12
N LYS A 75 -24.43 14.45 6.36
CA LYS A 75 -25.64 14.07 5.59
C LYS A 75 -26.54 13.23 6.48
#